data_AF-A0A839NS82-F1
#
_entry.id   AF-A0A839NS82-F1
#
_cell.length_a   1.000
_cell.length_b   1.000
_cell.length_c   1.000
_cell.angle_alpha   90.00
_cell.angle_beta   90.00
_cell.angle_gamma   90.00
#
_symmetry.space_group_name_H-M   'P 1'
#
loop_
_entity.id
_entity.type
_entity.pdbx_description
1 polymer ?
#
loop_
_entity_poly.entity_id
_entity_poly.type
_entity_poly.pdbx_seq_one_letter_code
_entity_poly.pdbx_strand_id
1 'polypeptide(L)'
;MDNAPVAVVPGGGPFADAVRTAQSALGFDDALAHRLALDAMGRMAEVFSALEGRLTIAASPDAVAEALAQGRSVIWDPAALKVGHPDIAESWEVTSDSLALWLAGVLGAERCILVKLANIPPWTDPATLARTGLVDAAFPRFAAAYPGTIVIRGPEPHRERPAA
;
A
#
# COMPACT_ATOMS: atom_id res chain seq x y z
N MET A 1 -11.52 -20.24 8.86
CA MET A 1 -10.58 -19.31 8.22
C MET A 1 -9.60 -18.92 9.29
N ASP A 2 -8.34 -19.32 9.14
CA ASP A 2 -7.29 -18.93 10.08
C ASP A 2 -7.15 -17.40 10.01
N ASN A 3 -7.41 -16.74 11.14
CA ASN A 3 -7.41 -15.29 11.25
C ASN A 3 -5.96 -14.79 11.36
N ALA A 4 -5.18 -14.98 10.30
CA ALA A 4 -3.79 -14.54 10.23
C ALA A 4 -3.73 -13.01 10.38
N PRO A 5 -2.81 -12.46 11.19
CA PRO A 5 -2.65 -11.02 11.33
C PRO A 5 -2.22 -10.40 10.00
N VAL A 6 -2.66 -9.17 9.75
CA VAL A 6 -2.39 -8.44 8.51
C VAL A 6 -1.74 -7.10 8.79
N ALA A 7 -0.77 -6.73 7.95
CA ALA A 7 -0.26 -5.36 7.86
C ALA A 7 -1.07 -4.62 6.79
N VAL A 8 -1.66 -3.49 7.19
CA VAL A 8 -2.42 -2.62 6.29
C VAL A 8 -1.51 -1.49 5.83
N VAL A 9 -1.35 -1.34 4.52
CA VAL A 9 -0.67 -0.19 3.91
C VAL A 9 -1.74 0.79 3.43
N PRO A 10 -1.89 1.96 4.08
CA PRO A 10 -2.89 2.93 3.67
C PRO A 10 -2.47 3.63 2.37
N GLY A 11 -3.44 3.92 1.50
CA GLY A 11 -3.26 4.97 0.50
C GLY A 11 -3.28 6.35 1.14
N GLY A 12 -2.93 7.41 0.40
CA GLY A 12 -3.03 8.78 0.91
C GLY A 12 -4.44 9.39 0.82
N GLY A 13 -5.34 8.80 0.02
CA GLY A 13 -6.74 9.20 -0.09
C GLY A 13 -6.92 10.72 -0.35
N PRO A 14 -7.93 11.35 0.27
CA PRO A 14 -8.18 12.79 0.12
C PRO A 14 -6.99 13.68 0.53
N PHE A 15 -6.14 13.22 1.45
CA PHE A 15 -4.96 13.98 1.86
C PHE A 15 -3.91 14.04 0.75
N ALA A 16 -3.68 12.94 0.03
CA ALA A 16 -2.76 12.94 -1.11
C ALA A 16 -3.35 13.69 -2.31
N ASP A 17 -4.67 13.67 -2.50
CA ASP A 17 -5.33 14.48 -3.54
C ASP A 17 -5.14 15.99 -3.30
N ALA A 18 -5.12 16.41 -2.03
CA ALA A 18 -4.79 17.79 -1.67
C ALA A 18 -3.32 18.13 -2.01
N VAL A 19 -2.38 17.19 -1.83
CA VAL A 19 -0.98 17.37 -2.26
C VAL A 19 -0.90 17.53 -3.77
N ARG A 20 -1.60 16.69 -4.55
CA ARG A 20 -1.65 16.81 -6.02
C ARG A 20 -2.20 18.17 -6.46
N THR A 21 -3.27 18.62 -5.81
CA THR A 21 -3.89 19.92 -6.09
C THR A 21 -2.93 21.07 -5.79
N ALA A 22 -2.27 21.04 -4.63
CA ALA A 22 -1.29 22.05 -4.24
C ALA A 22 -0.07 22.06 -5.16
N GLN A 23 0.43 20.89 -5.56
CA GLN A 23 1.56 20.78 -6.48
C GLN A 23 1.21 21.38 -7.84
N SER A 24 0.05 21.05 -8.39
CA SER A 24 -0.44 21.61 -9.65
C SER A 24 -0.55 23.14 -9.60
N ALA A 25 -0.97 23.69 -8.46
CA ALA A 25 -1.13 25.14 -8.29
C ALA A 25 0.19 25.89 -8.00
N LEU A 26 1.12 25.28 -7.26
CA LEU A 26 2.33 25.94 -6.74
C LEU A 26 3.62 25.54 -7.46
N GLY A 27 3.61 24.43 -8.20
CA GLY A 27 4.73 24.00 -9.03
C GLY A 27 5.96 23.48 -8.28
N PHE A 28 5.80 22.96 -7.06
CA PHE A 28 6.91 22.29 -6.37
C PHE A 28 7.23 20.92 -6.98
N ASP A 29 8.47 20.47 -6.77
CA ASP A 29 8.99 19.25 -7.40
C ASP A 29 8.33 17.96 -6.90
N ASP A 30 8.48 16.90 -7.70
CA ASP A 30 7.93 15.58 -7.40
C ASP A 30 8.52 14.96 -6.13
N ALA A 31 9.76 15.32 -5.78
CA ALA A 31 10.40 14.82 -4.58
C ALA A 31 9.69 15.35 -3.32
N LEU A 32 9.42 16.66 -3.26
CA LEU A 32 8.63 17.24 -2.19
C LEU A 32 7.20 16.70 -2.20
N ALA A 33 6.58 16.59 -3.37
CA ALA A 33 5.22 16.05 -3.50
C ALA A 33 5.12 14.62 -2.96
N HIS A 34 6.08 13.77 -3.29
CA HIS A 34 6.14 12.40 -2.79
C HIS A 34 6.30 12.35 -1.27
N ARG A 35 7.19 13.17 -0.68
CA ARG A 35 7.33 13.24 0.80
C ARG A 35 6.05 13.72 1.49
N LEU A 36 5.32 14.66 0.90
CA LEU A 36 4.02 15.10 1.41
C LEU A 36 2.93 14.03 1.23
N ALA A 37 3.00 13.23 0.17
CA ALA A 37 2.11 12.08 -0.03
C ALA A 37 2.35 10.97 1.02
N LEU A 38 3.61 10.77 1.46
CA LEU A 38 3.93 9.88 2.58
C LEU A 38 3.32 10.39 3.90
N ASP A 39 3.36 11.71 4.16
CA ASP A 39 2.64 12.30 5.30
C ASP A 39 1.13 12.07 5.20
N ALA A 40 0.56 12.21 4.01
CA ALA A 40 -0.85 11.96 3.75
C ALA A 40 -1.24 10.49 4.02
N MET A 41 -0.38 9.53 3.69
CA MET A 41 -0.58 8.11 4.06
C MET A 41 -0.55 7.92 5.57
N GLY A 42 0.35 8.59 6.29
CA GLY A 42 0.36 8.60 7.77
C GLY A 42 -0.94 9.15 8.36
N ARG A 43 -1.50 10.22 7.78
CA ARG A 43 -2.83 10.74 8.18
C ARG A 43 -3.95 9.75 7.90
N MET A 44 -3.90 9.01 6.79
CA MET A 44 -4.85 7.92 6.56
C MET A 44 -4.69 6.77 7.55
N ALA A 45 -3.48 6.49 8.04
CA ALA A 45 -3.28 5.51 9.10
C ALA A 45 -4.00 5.91 10.40
N GLU A 46 -3.93 7.20 10.78
CA GLU A 46 -4.68 7.75 11.93
C GLU A 46 -6.20 7.58 11.75
N VAL A 47 -6.72 7.89 10.56
CA VAL A 47 -8.14 7.70 10.23
C VAL A 47 -8.54 6.22 10.35
N PHE A 48 -7.77 5.30 9.78
CA PHE A 48 -8.06 3.87 9.86
C PHE A 48 -8.04 3.35 11.30
N SER A 49 -7.07 3.78 12.11
CA SER A 49 -7.00 3.39 13.52
C SER A 49 -8.18 3.94 14.33
N ALA A 50 -8.67 5.15 14.01
CA ALA A 50 -9.86 5.70 14.64
C ALA A 50 -11.16 4.97 14.25
N LEU A 51 -11.26 4.49 13.01
CA LEU A 51 -12.42 3.73 12.52
C LEU A 51 -12.43 2.28 13.01
N GLU A 52 -11.25 1.67 13.15
CA GLU A 52 -11.07 0.30 13.61
C GLU A 52 -10.07 0.28 14.77
N GLY A 53 -10.59 0.47 15.99
CA GLY A 53 -9.77 0.60 17.20
C GLY A 53 -8.93 -0.62 17.58
N ARG A 54 -9.11 -1.77 16.90
CA ARG A 54 -8.23 -2.94 17.07
C ARG A 54 -6.91 -2.80 16.32
N LEU A 55 -6.83 -1.92 15.31
CA LEU A 55 -5.63 -1.71 14.51
C LEU A 55 -4.79 -0.59 15.11
N THR A 56 -3.60 -0.95 15.62
CA THR A 56 -2.59 0.00 16.06
C THR A 56 -1.74 0.48 14.88
N ILE A 57 -1.10 1.64 15.01
CA ILE A 57 -0.17 2.16 13.99
C ILE A 57 1.26 1.75 14.35
N ALA A 58 2.03 1.30 13.35
CA ALA A 58 3.46 1.05 13.45
C ALA A 58 4.22 1.95 12.46
N ALA A 59 5.23 2.66 12.95
CA ALA A 59 5.98 3.65 12.18
C ALA A 59 7.24 3.11 11.48
N SER A 60 7.52 1.81 11.59
CA SER A 60 8.66 1.16 10.95
C SER A 60 8.33 -0.28 10.52
N PRO A 61 9.01 -0.83 9.50
CA PRO A 61 8.86 -2.24 9.13
C PRO A 61 9.13 -3.20 10.29
N ASP A 62 10.11 -2.91 11.15
CA ASP A 62 10.42 -3.71 12.33
C ASP A 62 9.26 -3.74 13.33
N ALA A 63 8.63 -2.59 13.59
CA ALA A 63 7.47 -2.51 14.47
C ALA A 63 6.24 -3.21 13.86
N VAL A 64 6.11 -3.20 12.53
CA VAL A 64 5.11 -4.00 11.82
C VAL A 64 5.38 -5.49 12.03
N ALA A 65 6.61 -5.94 11.80
CA ALA A 65 7.00 -7.35 11.98
C ALA A 65 6.76 -7.83 13.41
N GLU A 66 7.10 -7.02 14.42
CA GLU A 66 6.85 -7.33 15.83
C GLU A 66 5.36 -7.50 16.13
N ALA A 67 4.51 -6.60 15.63
CA ALA A 67 3.07 -6.70 15.82
C ALA A 67 2.49 -7.99 15.20
N LEU A 68 2.91 -8.32 13.97
CA LEU A 68 2.49 -9.53 13.28
C LEU A 68 2.95 -10.80 14.03
N ALA A 69 4.19 -10.83 14.53
CA ALA A 69 4.71 -11.95 15.31
C ALA A 69 3.95 -12.18 16.63
N GLN A 70 3.35 -11.12 17.18
CA GLN A 70 2.46 -11.18 18.34
C GLN A 70 1.00 -11.51 17.99
N GLY A 71 0.71 -11.84 16.73
CA GLY A 71 -0.65 -12.15 16.29
C GLY A 71 -1.56 -10.93 16.14
N ARG A 72 -0.99 -9.72 16.06
CA ARG A 72 -1.75 -8.47 15.98
C ARG A 72 -1.70 -7.89 14.56
N SER A 73 -2.87 -7.57 14.02
CA SER A 73 -2.96 -6.76 12.80
C SER A 73 -2.62 -5.31 13.09
N VAL A 74 -2.01 -4.63 12.13
CA VAL A 74 -1.40 -3.31 12.32
C VAL A 74 -1.53 -2.48 11.05
N ILE A 75 -1.57 -1.16 11.18
CA ILE A 75 -1.48 -0.22 10.05
C ILE A 75 -0.06 0.33 10.02
N TRP A 76 0.56 0.30 8.84
CA TRP A 76 1.89 0.88 8.66
C TRP A 76 1.77 2.37 8.34
N ASP A 77 2.50 3.20 9.08
CA ASP A 77 2.76 4.60 8.75
C ASP A 77 4.10 4.72 8.01
N PRO A 78 4.09 5.08 6.71
CA PRO A 78 5.30 5.18 5.90
C PRO A 78 6.03 6.52 6.04
N ALA A 79 5.61 7.44 6.93
CA ALA A 79 6.20 8.78 7.05
C ALA A 79 7.73 8.77 7.28
N ALA A 80 8.26 7.71 7.88
CA ALA A 80 9.71 7.54 8.06
C ALA A 80 10.48 7.48 6.71
N LEU A 81 9.86 7.04 5.61
CA LEU A 81 10.48 6.98 4.28
C LEU A 81 10.81 8.36 3.70
N LYS A 82 10.32 9.46 4.31
CA LYS A 82 10.63 10.83 3.89
C LYS A 82 12.11 11.20 4.00
N VAL A 83 12.89 10.45 4.77
CA VAL A 83 14.35 10.65 4.84
C VAL A 83 15.08 10.13 3.59
N GLY A 84 14.36 9.48 2.68
CA GLY A 84 14.88 8.86 1.47
C GLY A 84 15.21 7.38 1.68
N HIS A 85 15.02 6.56 0.64
CA HIS A 85 15.38 5.15 0.64
C HIS A 85 15.88 4.74 -0.77
N PRO A 86 17.00 4.00 -0.89
CA PRO A 86 17.63 3.72 -2.19
C PRO A 86 16.71 3.00 -3.19
N ASP A 87 15.81 2.14 -2.69
CA ASP A 87 14.90 1.37 -3.54
C ASP A 87 13.58 2.09 -3.89
N ILE A 88 13.34 3.27 -3.29
CA ILE A 88 12.10 4.04 -3.41
C ILE A 88 12.43 5.41 -3.98
N ALA A 89 12.13 5.58 -5.26
CA ALA A 89 12.27 6.88 -5.91
C ALA A 89 11.29 7.89 -5.29
N GLU A 90 11.74 9.12 -5.04
CA GLU A 90 10.89 10.21 -4.58
C GLU A 90 10.14 10.83 -5.77
N SER A 91 9.12 10.13 -6.26
CA SER A 91 8.29 10.58 -7.39
C SER A 91 6.89 9.96 -7.35
N TRP A 92 5.97 10.48 -8.14
CA TRP A 92 4.63 9.91 -8.29
C TRP A 92 4.58 8.54 -8.99
N GLU A 93 5.70 8.05 -9.53
CA GLU A 93 5.78 6.69 -10.05
C GLU A 93 5.63 5.64 -8.96
N VAL A 94 5.97 6.00 -7.71
CA VAL A 94 5.82 5.13 -6.54
C VAL A 94 4.67 5.64 -5.67
N THR A 95 3.68 4.79 -5.41
CA THR A 95 2.57 5.09 -4.50
C THR A 95 2.31 3.90 -3.58
N SER A 96 1.16 3.90 -2.88
CA SER A 96 0.79 2.85 -1.94
C SER A 96 0.84 1.43 -2.53
N ASP A 97 0.61 1.24 -3.83
CA ASP A 97 0.65 -0.09 -4.44
C ASP A 97 2.06 -0.67 -4.45
N SER A 98 3.03 0.11 -4.95
CA SER A 98 4.44 -0.24 -4.91
C SER A 98 4.96 -0.35 -3.47
N LEU A 99 4.57 0.57 -2.58
CA LEU A 99 4.99 0.54 -1.18
C LEU A 99 4.44 -0.68 -0.43
N ALA A 100 3.26 -1.17 -0.79
CA ALA A 100 2.71 -2.40 -0.23
C ALA A 100 3.54 -3.64 -0.61
N LEU A 101 4.01 -3.71 -1.86
CA LEU A 101 4.92 -4.79 -2.29
C LEU A 101 6.31 -4.66 -1.67
N TRP A 102 6.83 -3.44 -1.56
CA TRP A 102 8.09 -3.18 -0.88
C TRP A 102 8.03 -3.67 0.58
N LEU A 103 7.01 -3.26 1.34
CA LEU A 103 6.84 -3.70 2.72
C LEU A 103 6.65 -5.22 2.79
N ALA A 104 5.82 -5.80 1.91
CA ALA A 104 5.61 -7.24 1.88
C ALA A 104 6.92 -8.02 1.65
N GLY A 105 7.81 -7.51 0.79
CA GLY A 105 9.15 -8.07 0.58
C GLY A 105 10.03 -7.96 1.83
N VAL A 106 10.06 -6.79 2.49
CA VAL A 106 10.81 -6.56 3.74
C VAL A 106 10.34 -7.51 4.85
N LEU A 107 9.03 -7.75 4.94
CA LEU A 107 8.43 -8.63 5.95
C LEU A 107 8.52 -10.12 5.61
N GLY A 108 8.92 -10.48 4.38
CA GLY A 108 8.84 -11.85 3.89
C GLY A 108 7.41 -12.40 3.82
N ALA A 109 6.43 -11.54 3.58
CA ALA A 109 5.03 -11.93 3.53
C ALA A 109 4.74 -12.87 2.35
N GLU A 110 3.89 -13.89 2.57
CA GLU A 110 3.51 -14.84 1.51
C GLU A 110 2.52 -14.23 0.50
N ARG A 111 1.72 -13.26 0.92
CA ARG A 111 0.66 -12.65 0.11
C ARG A 111 0.59 -11.14 0.29
N CYS A 112 0.48 -10.43 -0.82
CA CYS A 112 0.15 -9.00 -0.85
C CYS A 112 -1.22 -8.85 -1.51
N ILE A 113 -2.16 -8.19 -0.82
CA ILE A 113 -3.54 -8.02 -1.28
C ILE A 113 -3.76 -6.54 -1.59
N LEU A 114 -4.04 -6.22 -2.85
CA LEU A 114 -4.46 -4.89 -3.27
C LEU A 114 -5.99 -4.81 -3.30
N VAL A 115 -6.54 -3.85 -2.56
CA VAL A 115 -7.97 -3.54 -2.60
C VAL A 115 -8.18 -2.39 -3.58
N LYS A 116 -8.94 -2.64 -4.64
CA LYS A 116 -9.16 -1.73 -5.76
C LYS A 116 -10.65 -1.61 -6.08
N LEU A 117 -11.03 -0.50 -6.73
CA LEU A 117 -12.41 -0.26 -7.16
C LEU A 117 -12.79 -0.97 -8.48
N ALA A 118 -11.90 -1.79 -9.03
CA ALA A 118 -12.12 -2.52 -10.27
C ALA A 118 -12.02 -4.03 -10.06
N ASN A 119 -12.92 -4.78 -10.69
CA ASN A 119 -12.80 -6.23 -10.83
C ASN A 119 -11.85 -6.53 -11.99
N ILE A 120 -10.81 -7.32 -11.73
CA ILE A 120 -9.77 -7.63 -12.71
C ILE A 120 -9.78 -9.12 -12.96
N PRO A 121 -9.61 -9.57 -14.21
CA PRO A 121 -9.32 -10.96 -14.50
C PRO A 121 -8.15 -11.47 -13.62
N PRO A 122 -8.27 -12.68 -13.04
CA PRO A 122 -7.14 -13.35 -12.42
C PRO A 122 -5.95 -13.36 -13.39
N TRP A 123 -4.73 -13.24 -12.87
CA TRP A 123 -3.47 -13.34 -13.65
C TRP A 123 -3.20 -12.19 -14.64
N THR A 124 -3.83 -11.02 -14.45
CA THR A 124 -3.48 -9.84 -15.25
C THR A 124 -2.04 -9.41 -14.93
N ASP A 125 -1.24 -9.31 -16.00
CA ASP A 125 0.18 -8.94 -15.94
C ASP A 125 0.39 -7.58 -15.24
N PRO A 126 1.36 -7.46 -14.29
CA PRO A 126 1.66 -6.22 -13.60
C PRO A 126 1.91 -5.02 -14.52
N ALA A 127 2.61 -5.21 -15.65
CA ALA A 127 2.85 -4.10 -16.57
C ALA A 127 1.55 -3.61 -17.22
N THR A 128 0.60 -4.51 -17.46
CA THR A 128 -0.75 -4.16 -17.94
C THR A 128 -1.53 -3.36 -16.91
N LEU A 129 -1.45 -3.74 -15.63
CA LEU A 129 -2.09 -3.00 -14.54
C LEU A 129 -1.57 -1.56 -14.41
N ALA A 130 -0.25 -1.38 -14.55
CA ALA A 130 0.37 -0.06 -14.51
C ALA A 130 -0.04 0.79 -15.73
N ARG A 131 -0.03 0.20 -16.94
CA ARG A 131 -0.44 0.91 -18.17
C ARG A 131 -1.91 1.36 -18.15
N THR A 132 -2.79 0.62 -17.49
CA THR A 132 -4.21 1.00 -17.35
C THR A 132 -4.46 1.96 -16.19
N GLY A 133 -3.42 2.34 -15.43
CA GLY A 133 -3.51 3.27 -14.30
C GLY A 133 -4.17 2.68 -13.06
N LEU A 134 -4.29 1.35 -12.97
CA LEU A 134 -4.92 0.71 -11.83
C LEU A 134 -3.98 0.59 -10.62
N VAL A 135 -2.69 0.45 -10.92
CA VAL A 135 -1.58 0.54 -9.96
C VAL A 135 -0.58 1.58 -10.46
N ASP A 136 0.31 2.02 -9.58
CA ASP A 136 1.35 2.99 -9.96
C ASP A 136 2.38 2.45 -10.95
N ALA A 137 3.13 3.37 -11.57
CA ALA A 137 4.03 3.07 -12.67
C ALA A 137 5.22 2.20 -12.26
N ALA A 138 5.68 2.30 -11.01
CA ALA A 138 6.78 1.50 -10.48
C ALA A 138 6.35 0.09 -10.08
N PHE A 139 5.05 -0.17 -9.96
CA PHE A 139 4.50 -1.44 -9.49
C PHE A 139 5.09 -2.68 -10.17
N PRO A 140 5.28 -2.74 -11.51
CA PRO A 140 5.84 -3.92 -12.17
C PRO A 140 7.25 -4.27 -11.67
N ARG A 141 8.07 -3.27 -11.32
CA ARG A 141 9.41 -3.48 -10.77
C ARG A 141 9.34 -4.12 -9.40
N PHE A 142 8.47 -3.62 -8.52
CA PHE A 142 8.29 -4.19 -7.19
C PHE A 142 7.64 -5.58 -7.25
N ALA A 143 6.72 -5.80 -8.18
CA ALA A 143 6.08 -7.09 -8.40
C ALA A 143 7.10 -8.17 -8.83
N ALA A 144 8.05 -7.81 -9.70
CA ALA A 144 9.12 -8.72 -10.12
C ALA A 144 10.09 -9.08 -8.98
N ALA A 145 10.26 -8.20 -8.00
CA ALA A 145 11.12 -8.41 -6.83
C ALA A 145 10.43 -9.14 -5.67
N TYR A 146 9.10 -9.25 -5.69
CA TYR A 146 8.31 -9.86 -4.63
C TYR A 146 8.06 -11.35 -4.91
N PRO A 147 8.60 -12.28 -4.08
CA PRO A 147 8.48 -13.72 -4.34
C PRO A 147 7.12 -14.31 -3.96
N GLY A 148 6.27 -13.55 -3.27
CA GLY A 148 4.97 -14.00 -2.79
C GLY A 148 3.86 -13.90 -3.84
N THR A 149 2.64 -14.21 -3.43
CA THR A 149 1.46 -14.10 -4.30
C THR A 149 0.86 -12.70 -4.23
N ILE A 150 0.66 -12.09 -5.40
CA ILE A 150 -0.08 -10.83 -5.53
C ILE A 150 -1.54 -11.14 -5.81
N VAL A 151 -2.43 -10.57 -5.00
CA VAL A 151 -3.87 -10.78 -5.09
C VAL A 151 -4.53 -9.42 -5.25
N ILE A 152 -5.42 -9.27 -6.22
CA ILE A 152 -6.21 -8.05 -6.38
C ILE A 152 -7.67 -8.34 -6.08
N ARG A 153 -8.30 -7.45 -5.32
CA ARG A 153 -9.67 -7.54 -4.86
C ARG A 153 -10.43 -6.32 -5.31
N GLY A 154 -11.44 -6.55 -6.13
CA GLY A 154 -12.42 -5.56 -6.54
C GLY A 154 -13.60 -5.46 -5.56
N PRO A 155 -14.61 -4.63 -5.87
CA PRO A 155 -15.78 -4.42 -5.02
C PRO A 155 -16.81 -5.58 -5.02
N GLU A 156 -16.70 -6.56 -5.92
CA GLU A 156 -17.64 -7.68 -5.91
C GLU A 156 -17.46 -8.59 -4.69
N PRO A 157 -18.54 -8.90 -3.94
CA PRO A 157 -18.46 -9.79 -2.80
C PRO A 157 -18.12 -11.21 -3.26
N HIS A 158 -17.13 -11.83 -2.61
CA HIS A 158 -16.84 -13.25 -2.78
C HIS A 158 -18.07 -14.07 -2.35
N ARG A 159 -18.83 -14.60 -3.31
CA ARG A 159 -19.70 -15.74 -3.04
C ARG A 159 -18.80 -16.95 -2.85
N GLU A 160 -18.45 -17.24 -1.61
CA GLU A 160 -17.97 -18.58 -1.25
C GLU A 160 -19.09 -19.57 -1.61
N ARG A 161 -18.94 -20.31 -2.71
CA ARG A 161 -19.74 -21.50 -2.94
C ARG A 161 -19.13 -22.61 -2.08
N PRO A 162 -19.84 -23.19 -1.10
CA PRO A 162 -19.36 -24.40 -0.47
C PRO A 162 -19.22 -25.48 -1.54
N ALA A 163 -18.14 -26.27 -1.44
CA ALA A 163 -17.96 -27.44 -2.28
C ALA A 163 -19.09 -28.43 -1.98
N ALA A 164 -19.95 -28.65 -2.98
CA ALA A 164 -20.77 -29.84 -3.11
C ALA A 164 -20.24 -30.59 -4.32
#